data_AF-A0A7S0MEW1-F1
#
_entry.id   AF-A0A7S0MEW1-F1
#
_cell.length_a   1.000
_cell.length_b   1.000
_cell.length_c   1.000
_cell.angle_alpha   90.00
_cell.angle_beta   90.00
_cell.angle_gamma   90.00
#
_symmetry.space_group_name_H-M   'P 1'
#
loop_
_entity.id
_entity.type
_entity.pdbx_description
1 polymer ?
#
loop_
_entity_poly.entity_id
_entity_poly.type
_entity_poly.pdbx_seq_one_letter_code
_entity_poly.pdbx_strand_id
1 'polypeptide(L)'
;ARTRDVCGRMLRLGGVVLEGMAACRRETGLDVHGRVGIAIGSAVLGALGKLQPRFHVMGQGVRAAETLEQMGRLDSVHTSESFMRALGYAGGGPAAAAPG
;
A
#
# COMPACT_ATOMS: atom_id res chain seq x y z
N ALA A 1 -11.68 -1.76 -17.26
CA ALA A 1 -12.30 -2.81 -16.41
C ALA A 1 -11.24 -3.48 -15.52
N ARG A 2 -10.43 -4.41 -16.05
CA ARG A 2 -9.49 -5.24 -15.24
C ARG A 2 -8.59 -4.48 -14.25
N THR A 3 -7.94 -3.40 -14.67
CA THR A 3 -7.05 -2.62 -13.78
C THR A 3 -7.80 -2.00 -12.61
N ARG A 4 -9.00 -1.46 -12.86
CA ARG A 4 -9.86 -0.88 -11.85
C ARG A 4 -10.27 -1.92 -10.81
N ASP A 5 -10.60 -3.14 -11.25
CA ASP A 5 -11.00 -4.23 -10.36
C ASP A 5 -9.84 -4.69 -9.46
N VAL A 6 -8.63 -4.77 -10.02
CA VAL A 6 -7.41 -5.09 -9.26
C VAL A 6 -7.12 -3.99 -8.23
N CYS A 7 -7.16 -2.72 -8.63
CA CYS A 7 -7.00 -1.60 -7.70
C CYS A 7 -8.06 -1.63 -6.60
N GLY A 8 -9.33 -1.91 -6.93
CA GLY A 8 -10.41 -2.02 -5.95
C GLY A 8 -10.16 -3.12 -4.91
N ARG A 9 -9.64 -4.27 -5.33
CA ARG A 9 -9.26 -5.36 -4.41
C ARG A 9 -8.06 -5.01 -3.54
N MET A 10 -7.05 -4.32 -4.10
CA MET A 10 -5.88 -3.88 -3.33
C MET A 10 -6.25 -2.87 -2.26
N LEU A 11 -7.15 -1.93 -2.57
CA LEU A 11 -7.64 -0.96 -1.59
C LEU A 11 -8.41 -1.66 -0.45
N ARG A 12 -9.27 -2.63 -0.78
CA ARG A 12 -9.96 -3.46 0.22
C ARG A 12 -8.97 -4.25 1.09
N LEU A 13 -7.96 -4.87 0.48
CA LEU A 13 -6.93 -5.61 1.21
C LEU A 13 -6.19 -4.70 2.21
N GLY A 14 -5.85 -3.48 1.81
CA GLY A 14 -5.26 -2.49 2.71
C GLY A 14 -6.11 -2.23 3.96
N GLY A 15 -7.44 -2.11 3.79
CA GLY A 15 -8.38 -2.00 4.90
C GLY A 15 -8.37 -3.23 5.82
N VAL A 16 -8.41 -4.43 5.25
CA VAL A 16 -8.37 -5.70 6.02
C VAL A 16 -7.10 -5.82 6.87
N VAL A 17 -5.95 -5.36 6.37
CA VAL A 17 -4.70 -5.37 7.15
C VAL A 17 -4.81 -4.45 8.38
N LEU A 18 -5.34 -3.24 8.22
CA LEU A 18 -5.54 -2.31 9.32
C LEU A 18 -6.56 -2.84 10.35
N GLU A 19 -7.65 -3.46 9.87
CA GLU A 19 -8.63 -4.13 10.72
C GLU A 19 -8.01 -5.28 11.52
N GLY A 20 -7.11 -6.05 10.90
CA GLY A 20 -6.35 -7.11 11.57
C GLY A 20 -5.46 -6.58 12.69
N MET A 21 -4.79 -5.44 12.48
CA MET A 21 -4.00 -4.79 13.55
C MET A 21 -4.91 -4.28 14.67
N ALA A 22 -6.05 -3.68 14.34
CA ALA A 22 -7.03 -3.26 15.35
C ALA A 22 -7.58 -4.45 16.15
N ALA A 23 -7.81 -5.60 15.53
CA ALA A 23 -8.19 -6.83 16.23
C ALA A 23 -7.06 -7.30 17.17
N CYS A 24 -5.82 -7.33 16.68
CA CYS A 24 -4.64 -7.69 17.48
C CYS A 24 -4.50 -6.78 18.72
N ARG A 25 -4.69 -5.47 18.58
CA ARG A 25 -4.68 -4.53 19.71
C ARG A 25 -5.73 -4.90 20.77
N ARG A 26 -6.95 -5.23 20.34
CA ARG A 26 -8.05 -5.62 21.25
C ARG A 26 -7.79 -6.95 21.96
N GLU A 27 -7.19 -7.92 21.27
CA GLU A 27 -6.97 -9.28 21.79
C GLU A 27 -5.74 -9.38 22.69
N THR A 28 -4.66 -8.68 22.34
CA THR A 28 -3.37 -8.79 23.02
C THR A 28 -3.13 -7.69 24.05
N GLY A 29 -3.85 -6.56 23.94
CA GLY A 29 -3.59 -5.36 24.73
C GLY A 29 -2.30 -4.63 24.34
N LEU A 30 -1.60 -5.08 23.29
CA LEU A 30 -0.40 -4.42 22.79
C LEU A 30 -0.76 -3.22 21.91
N ASP A 31 -0.01 -2.14 22.06
CA ASP A 31 -0.18 -0.91 21.29
C ASP A 31 0.43 -1.02 19.88
N VAL A 32 -0.16 -1.87 19.04
CA VAL A 32 0.33 -2.19 17.69
C VAL A 32 -0.41 -1.39 16.63
N HIS A 33 0.32 -0.55 15.91
CA HIS A 33 -0.21 0.25 14.81
C HIS A 33 0.56 0.02 13.52
N GLY A 34 -0.03 0.41 12.40
CA GLY A 34 0.67 0.33 11.12
C GLY A 34 0.13 1.29 10.07
N ARG A 35 0.79 1.28 8.92
CA ARG A 35 0.49 2.11 7.75
C ARG A 35 0.49 1.24 6.52
N VAL A 36 -0.31 1.61 5.53
CA VAL A 36 -0.37 0.90 4.25
C VAL A 36 -0.16 1.90 3.12
N GLY A 37 0.87 1.70 2.31
CA GLY A 37 1.11 2.46 1.07
C GLY A 37 0.75 1.63 -0.17
N ILE A 38 0.00 2.20 -1.11
CA ILE A 38 -0.39 1.54 -2.36
C ILE A 38 -0.08 2.44 -3.55
N ALA A 39 0.69 1.93 -4.51
CA ALA A 39 0.98 2.64 -5.74
C ALA A 39 0.83 1.74 -6.96
N ILE A 40 0.65 2.36 -8.14
CA ILE A 40 0.76 1.71 -9.44
C ILE A 40 1.94 2.31 -10.21
N GLY A 41 2.81 1.45 -10.74
CA GLY A 41 4.00 1.85 -11.48
C GLY A 41 4.78 0.66 -12.02
N SER A 42 5.91 0.93 -12.66
CA SER A 42 6.79 -0.11 -13.21
C SER A 42 7.50 -0.89 -12.11
N ALA A 43 7.67 -2.18 -12.35
CA ALA A 43 8.39 -3.08 -11.46
C ALA A 43 9.12 -4.16 -12.27
N VAL A 44 10.23 -4.65 -11.71
CA VAL A 44 10.98 -5.82 -12.15
C VAL A 44 10.91 -6.83 -11.02
N LEU A 45 10.69 -8.10 -11.37
CA LEU A 45 10.61 -9.20 -10.43
C LEU A 45 11.65 -10.27 -10.78
N GLY A 46 12.19 -10.94 -9.75
CA GLY A 46 13.17 -11.99 -9.95
C GLY A 46 13.64 -12.64 -8.64
N ALA A 47 14.39 -13.73 -8.76
CA ALA A 47 15.04 -14.37 -7.62
C ALA A 47 16.44 -13.76 -7.42
N LEU A 48 16.75 -13.34 -6.19
CA LEU A 48 18.05 -12.80 -5.80
C LEU A 48 18.71 -13.72 -4.77
N GLY A 49 19.99 -14.03 -4.97
CA GLY A 49 20.81 -14.84 -4.06
C GLY A 49 21.35 -16.11 -4.71
N LYS A 50 22.57 -16.51 -4.32
CA LYS A 50 23.26 -17.70 -4.89
C LYS A 50 22.95 -19.00 -4.15
N LEU A 51 22.99 -18.98 -2.81
CA LEU A 51 22.77 -20.17 -1.98
C LEU A 51 21.32 -20.28 -1.49
N GLN A 52 20.69 -19.15 -1.21
CA GLN A 52 19.30 -19.07 -0.76
C GLN A 52 18.58 -17.99 -1.59
N PRO A 53 18.18 -18.32 -2.82
CA PRO A 53 17.47 -17.38 -3.68
C PRO A 53 16.13 -16.99 -3.05
N ARG A 54 15.86 -15.68 -2.96
CA ARG A 54 14.60 -15.11 -2.50
C ARG A 54 13.97 -14.30 -3.61
N PHE A 55 12.66 -14.44 -3.78
CA PHE A 55 11.93 -13.66 -4.76
C PHE A 55 11.78 -12.21 -4.30
N HIS A 56 12.12 -11.26 -5.18
CA HIS A 56 12.04 -9.83 -4.92
C HIS A 56 11.30 -9.13 -6.05
N VAL A 57 10.63 -8.05 -5.70
CA VAL A 57 10.04 -7.09 -6.64
C VAL A 57 10.66 -5.73 -6.33
N MET A 58 11.18 -5.06 -7.36
CA MET A 58 11.86 -3.77 -7.24
C MET A 58 11.40 -2.84 -8.37
N GLY A 59 11.55 -1.53 -8.22
CA GLY A 59 11.23 -0.56 -9.27
C GLY A 59 10.55 0.70 -8.76
N GLN A 60 10.19 1.60 -9.67
CA GLN A 60 9.62 2.90 -9.30
C GLN A 60 8.23 2.75 -8.67
N GLY A 61 7.43 1.77 -9.10
CA GLY A 61 6.14 1.47 -8.46
C GLY A 61 6.31 1.02 -7.01
N VAL A 62 7.34 0.20 -6.73
CA VAL A 62 7.64 -0.28 -5.38
C VAL A 62 8.13 0.86 -4.49
N ARG A 63 9.07 1.69 -4.99
CA ARG A 63 9.57 2.86 -4.25
C ARG A 63 8.45 3.85 -3.93
N ALA A 64 7.53 4.10 -4.87
CA ALA A 64 6.38 4.97 -4.61
C ALA A 64 5.47 4.41 -3.50
N ALA A 65 5.21 3.10 -3.48
CA ALA A 65 4.43 2.46 -2.42
C ALA A 65 5.15 2.52 -1.05
N GLU A 66 6.47 2.30 -1.04
CA GLU A 66 7.31 2.42 0.15
C GLU A 66 7.27 3.85 0.73
N THR A 67 7.44 4.87 -0.11
CA THR A 67 7.35 6.27 0.32
C THR A 67 5.96 6.59 0.90
N LEU A 68 4.88 6.09 0.29
CA LEU A 68 3.52 6.30 0.80
C LEU A 68 3.26 5.61 2.14
N GLU A 69 3.88 4.45 2.39
CA GLU A 69 3.83 3.80 3.71
C GLU A 69 4.61 4.61 4.74
N GLN A 70 5.86 4.97 4.43
CA GLN A 70 6.77 5.66 5.35
C GLN A 70 6.25 7.06 5.74
N MET A 71 5.72 7.82 4.79
CA MET A 71 5.18 9.16 5.00
C MET A 71 3.70 9.14 5.43
N GLY A 72 3.09 7.97 5.53
CA GLY A 72 1.68 7.84 5.82
C GLY A 72 1.30 8.26 7.24
N ARG A 73 0.07 8.74 7.41
CA ARG A 73 -0.60 8.78 8.71
C ARG A 73 -0.83 7.36 9.25
N LEU A 74 -0.64 7.19 10.55
CA LEU A 74 -0.91 5.97 11.30
C LEU A 74 -2.35 5.46 11.09
N ASP A 75 -2.52 4.13 11.09
CA ASP A 75 -3.79 3.41 10.90
C ASP A 75 -4.57 3.87 9.66
N SER A 76 -3.84 4.10 8.56
CA SER A 76 -4.43 4.60 7.32
C SER A 76 -3.79 3.99 6.07
N VAL A 77 -4.59 3.95 4.99
CA VAL A 77 -4.15 3.58 3.65
C VAL A 77 -3.84 4.86 2.87
N HIS A 78 -2.66 4.94 2.28
CA HIS A 78 -2.20 6.05 1.44
C HIS A 78 -1.98 5.54 0.03
N THR A 79 -2.50 6.26 -0.96
CA THR A 79 -2.49 5.81 -2.36
C THR A 79 -1.87 6.84 -3.30
N SER A 80 -1.15 6.38 -4.32
CA SER A 80 -0.64 7.29 -5.35
C SER A 80 -1.77 7.89 -6.21
N GLU A 81 -1.54 9.08 -6.77
CA GLU A 81 -2.49 9.70 -7.71
C GLU A 81 -2.78 8.79 -8.91
N SER A 82 -1.74 8.13 -9.44
CA SER A 82 -1.88 7.17 -10.54
C SER A 82 -2.82 6.01 -10.20
N PHE A 83 -2.84 5.56 -8.94
CA PHE A 83 -3.74 4.51 -8.47
C PHE A 83 -5.19 5.02 -8.38
N MET A 84 -5.39 6.23 -7.85
CA MET A 84 -6.72 6.86 -7.79
C MET A 84 -7.32 7.10 -9.17
N ARG A 85 -6.48 7.51 -10.13
CA ARG A 85 -6.88 7.62 -11.54
C ARG A 85 -7.28 6.26 -12.13
N ALA A 86 -6.55 5.19 -11.80
CA ALA A 86 -6.89 3.83 -12.23
C ALA A 86 -8.21 3.31 -11.64
N LEU A 87 -8.61 3.82 -10.46
CA LEU A 87 -9.93 3.59 -9.86
C LEU A 87 -11.06 4.41 -10.51
N GLY A 88 -10.72 5.37 -11.37
CA GLY A 88 -11.69 6.25 -12.04
C GLY A 88 -12.01 7.53 -11.27
N TYR A 89 -11.21 7.90 -10.25
CA TYR A 89 -11.31 9.21 -9.62
C TYR A 89 -10.49 10.22 -10.43
N ALA A 90 -11.17 11.23 -10.98
CA ALA A 90 -10.54 12.33 -11.70
C ALA A 90 -10.36 13.52 -10.73
N GLY A 91 -9.11 13.78 -10.33
CA GLY A 91 -8.77 14.80 -9.34
C GLY A 91 -8.78 14.26 -7.91
N GLY A 92 -7.62 14.31 -7.26
CA GLY A 92 -7.41 14.09 -5.81
C GLY A 92 -8.38 13.12 -5.14
N GLY A 93 -8.03 11.82 -5.10
CA GLY A 93 -8.65 10.89 -4.16
C GLY A 93 -8.59 11.40 -2.71
N PRO A 94 -9.42 10.86 -1.79
CA PRO A 94 -9.52 11.40 -0.45
C PRO A 94 -8.16 11.45 0.23
N ALA A 95 -7.73 12.69 0.50
CA ALA A 95 -6.57 13.09 1.28
C ALA A 95 -5.19 12.64 0.76
N ALA A 96 -4.72 13.33 -0.28
CA ALA A 96 -3.35 13.82 -0.26
C ALA A 96 -3.19 14.82 0.92
N ALA A 97 -3.10 14.30 2.15
CA ALA A 97 -2.66 15.10 3.29
C ALA A 97 -1.12 15.18 3.20
N ALA A 98 -0.64 16.22 2.53
CA ALA A 98 0.75 16.65 2.63
C ALA A 98 1.04 17.13 4.07
N PRO A 99 2.29 17.03 4.54
CA PRO A 99 2.66 17.19 5.94
C PRO A 99 2.51 18.63 6.43
N GLY A 100 1.95 18.77 7.63
CA GLY A 100 2.21 19.89 8.55
C GLY A 100 3.11 19.42 9.68
#